data_AF-A0AAN9IX20-F1
#
_entry.id   AF-A0AAN9IX20-F1
#
_cell.length_a   1.000
_cell.length_b   1.000
_cell.length_c   1.000
_cell.angle_alpha   90.00
_cell.angle_beta   90.00
_cell.angle_gamma   90.00
#
_symmetry.space_group_name_H-M   'P 1'
#
loop_
_entity.id
_entity.type
_entity.pdbx_description
1 polymer ?
#
loop_
_entity_poly.entity_id
_entity_poly.type
_entity_poly.pdbx_seq_one_letter_code
_entity_poly.pdbx_strand_id
1 'polypeptide(L)'
;MAAAGLTKKPKEQIIDIDAADVVNELAAVEYIEDMYKFFKLVENESHPHDYMDSQPEINERMRAILVDYWLILVYYDLILKLCRDLS
;
A
#
# COMPACT_ATOMS: atom_id res chain seq x y z
N MET A 1 12.35 -24.28 36.05
CA MET A 1 12.90 -24.30 34.67
C MET A 1 11.70 -24.44 33.74
N ALA A 2 11.41 -23.59 32.76
CA ALA A 2 12.27 -22.72 31.98
C ALA A 2 11.60 -21.36 31.71
N ALA A 3 12.42 -20.32 31.66
CA ALA A 3 12.10 -19.07 30.99
C ALA A 3 12.30 -19.28 29.48
N ALA A 4 11.30 -18.96 28.67
CA ALA A 4 11.46 -18.85 27.23
C ALA A 4 10.97 -17.45 26.83
N GLY A 5 11.93 -16.65 26.37
CA GLY A 5 11.83 -15.20 26.29
C GLY A 5 10.76 -14.70 25.34
N LEU A 6 10.13 -13.58 25.73
CA LEU A 6 9.58 -12.66 24.77
C LEU A 6 10.73 -12.19 23.85
N THR A 7 10.86 -12.81 22.69
CA THR A 7 11.68 -12.27 21.60
C THR A 7 10.99 -10.99 21.14
N LYS A 8 11.40 -9.85 21.72
CA LYS A 8 11.16 -8.54 21.11
C LYS A 8 11.82 -8.62 19.74
N LYS A 9 11.02 -8.73 18.67
CA LYS A 9 11.54 -8.56 17.31
C LYS A 9 12.33 -7.25 17.30
N PRO A 10 13.60 -7.23 16.84
CA PRO A 10 14.30 -5.98 16.65
C PRO A 10 13.41 -5.10 15.78
N LYS A 11 13.15 -3.85 16.21
CA LYS A 11 12.65 -2.85 15.27
C LYS A 11 13.70 -2.79 14.18
N GLU A 12 13.41 -3.33 13.00
CA GLU A 12 14.26 -3.15 11.83
C GLU A 12 14.57 -1.66 11.77
N GLN A 13 15.87 -1.33 11.84
CA GLN A 13 16.29 0.05 11.67
C GLN A 13 15.86 0.40 10.25
N ILE A 14 14.84 1.25 10.14
CA ILE A 14 14.40 1.77 8.85
C ILE A 14 15.58 2.57 8.32
N ILE A 15 16.26 2.02 7.32
CA ILE A 15 17.38 2.68 6.67
C ILE A 15 16.76 3.74 5.77
N ASP A 16 16.98 5.00 6.12
CA ASP A 16 16.62 6.13 5.28
C ASP A 16 17.63 6.21 4.12
N ILE A 17 17.24 5.62 3.00
CA ILE A 17 18.05 5.56 1.79
C ILE A 17 18.20 6.94 1.12
N ASP A 18 17.27 7.86 1.40
CA ASP A 18 17.23 9.21 0.84
C ASP A 18 17.95 10.24 1.74
N ALA A 19 18.47 9.80 2.91
CA ALA A 19 19.15 10.69 3.87
C ALA A 19 20.35 11.44 3.27
N ALA A 20 21.01 10.86 2.27
CA ALA A 20 22.12 11.49 1.55
C ALA A 20 21.66 12.53 0.52
N ASP A 21 20.40 12.44 0.09
CA ASP A 21 19.82 13.20 -1.02
C ASP A 21 18.92 14.35 -0.58
N VAL A 22 18.92 14.68 0.72
CA VAL A 22 18.14 15.79 1.31
C VAL A 22 18.35 17.12 0.58
N VAL A 23 19.51 17.32 -0.04
CA VAL A 23 19.88 18.52 -0.79
C VAL A 23 19.80 18.35 -2.31
N ASN A 24 19.45 17.15 -2.79
CA ASN A 24 19.35 16.81 -4.21
C ASN A 24 17.91 16.40 -4.56
N GLU A 25 17.07 17.40 -4.83
CA GLU A 25 15.68 17.18 -5.26
C GLU A 25 15.56 16.34 -6.55
N LEU A 26 16.64 16.20 -7.34
CA LEU A 26 16.67 15.40 -8.56
C LEU A 26 17.13 13.95 -8.34
N ALA A 27 17.54 13.55 -7.13
CA ALA A 27 17.95 12.18 -6.82
C ALA A 27 16.86 11.15 -7.14
N ALA A 28 15.58 11.54 -6.99
CA ALA A 28 14.46 10.68 -7.31
C ALA A 28 14.42 10.25 -8.79
N VAL A 29 14.91 11.09 -9.69
CA VAL A 29 14.92 10.83 -11.14
C VAL A 29 15.76 9.60 -11.49
N GLU A 30 16.80 9.32 -10.68
CA GLU A 30 17.73 8.21 -10.93
C GLU A 30 17.06 6.84 -10.81
N TYR A 31 16.05 6.68 -9.96
CA TYR A 31 15.35 5.41 -9.76
C TYR A 31 13.94 5.36 -10.37
N ILE A 32 13.36 6.49 -10.80
CA ILE A 32 12.01 6.53 -11.41
C ILE A 32 11.94 5.66 -12.67
N GLU A 33 12.98 5.67 -13.51
CA GLU A 33 12.98 4.88 -14.74
C GLU A 33 12.98 3.37 -14.45
N ASP A 34 13.76 2.95 -13.45
CA ASP A 34 13.87 1.55 -13.06
C ASP A 34 12.62 1.08 -12.30
N MET A 35 12.02 1.93 -11.46
CA MET A 35 10.69 1.70 -10.90
C MET A 35 9.66 1.49 -12.01
N TYR A 36 9.64 2.38 -13.01
CA TYR A 36 8.71 2.28 -14.12
C TYR A 36 8.88 0.98 -14.92
N LYS A 37 10.13 0.61 -15.27
CA LYS A 37 10.43 -0.65 -15.94
C LYS A 37 9.94 -1.84 -15.13
N PHE A 38 10.22 -1.87 -13.83
CA PHE A 38 9.76 -2.93 -12.94
C PHE A 38 8.24 -3.05 -12.93
N PHE A 39 7.52 -1.95 -12.66
CA PHE A 39 6.06 -1.96 -12.65
C PHE A 39 5.47 -2.36 -14.00
N LYS A 40 6.09 -1.93 -15.10
CA LYS A 40 5.65 -2.30 -16.44
C LYS A 40 5.83 -3.78 -16.75
N LEU A 41 6.90 -4.40 -16.25
CA LEU A 41 7.15 -5.83 -16.41
C LEU A 41 6.11 -6.68 -15.66
N VAL A 42 5.76 -6.30 -14.43
CA VAL A 42 4.86 -7.10 -13.57
C VAL A 42 3.37 -6.74 -13.74
N GLU A 43 3.05 -5.66 -14.45
CA GLU A 43 1.68 -5.19 -14.67
C GLU A 43 0.76 -6.30 -15.20
N ASN A 44 1.26 -7.08 -16.16
CA ASN A 44 0.47 -8.13 -16.80
C ASN A 44 0.22 -9.34 -15.89
N GLU A 45 1.09 -9.59 -14.90
CA GLU A 45 0.93 -10.67 -13.92
C GLU A 45 -0.07 -10.29 -12.81
N SER A 46 -0.20 -8.99 -12.55
CA SER A 46 -1.05 -8.42 -11.50
C SER A 46 -2.51 -8.21 -11.93
N HIS A 47 -2.85 -8.42 -13.20
CA HIS A 47 -4.20 -8.19 -13.71
C HIS A 47 -5.19 -9.19 -13.09
N PRO A 48 -6.25 -8.71 -12.41
CA PRO A 48 -7.40 -9.57 -12.10
C PRO A 48 -7.91 -10.27 -13.36
N HIS A 49 -7.92 -11.60 -13.38
CA HIS A 49 -8.63 -12.35 -14.42
C HIS A 49 -10.15 -12.08 -14.33
N ASP A 50 -10.95 -12.57 -15.28
CA ASP A 50 -12.42 -12.46 -15.32
C ASP A 50 -13.11 -13.20 -14.15
N TYR A 51 -12.80 -12.80 -12.92
CA TYR A 51 -13.25 -13.44 -11.70
C TYR A 51 -14.74 -13.17 -11.44
N MET A 52 -15.29 -12.12 -12.06
CA MET A 52 -16.72 -11.81 -11.97
C MET A 52 -17.58 -12.90 -12.62
N ASP A 53 -17.11 -13.51 -13.70
CA ASP A 53 -17.83 -14.60 -14.35
C ASP A 53 -17.84 -15.87 -13.48
N SER A 54 -16.89 -15.99 -12.55
CA SER A 54 -16.81 -17.10 -11.60
C SER A 54 -17.56 -16.88 -10.28
N GLN A 55 -18.12 -15.68 -10.04
CA GLN A 55 -18.80 -15.31 -8.80
C GLN A 55 -20.30 -15.09 -9.04
N PRO A 56 -21.13 -16.15 -9.07
CA PRO A 56 -22.54 -16.05 -9.42
C PRO A 56 -23.38 -15.22 -8.42
N GLU A 57 -22.86 -15.00 -7.22
CA GLU A 57 -23.54 -14.31 -6.12
C GLU A 57 -23.24 -12.81 -6.08
N ILE A 58 -22.22 -12.35 -6.82
CA ILE A 58 -21.72 -10.98 -6.79
C ILE A 58 -21.73 -10.44 -8.22
N ASN A 59 -22.22 -9.20 -8.38
CA ASN A 59 -22.17 -8.50 -9.65
C ASN A 59 -21.24 -7.28 -9.58
N GLU A 60 -20.93 -6.71 -10.74
CA GLU A 60 -20.05 -5.55 -10.88
C GLU A 60 -20.56 -4.34 -10.10
N ARG A 61 -21.90 -4.18 -10.00
CA ARG A 61 -22.53 -3.10 -9.24
C ARG A 61 -22.31 -3.23 -7.74
N MET A 62 -22.39 -4.44 -7.18
CA MET A 62 -22.14 -4.70 -5.77
C MET A 62 -20.67 -4.48 -5.43
N ARG A 63 -19.75 -4.88 -6.31
CA ARG A 63 -18.32 -4.55 -6.18
C ARG A 63 -18.09 -3.03 -6.19
N ALA A 64 -18.71 -2.32 -7.11
CA ALA A 64 -18.60 -0.86 -7.18
C ALA A 64 -19.10 -0.21 -5.89
N ILE A 65 -20.23 -0.66 -5.35
CA ILE A 65 -20.76 -0.14 -4.09
C ILE A 65 -19.80 -0.41 -2.92
N LEU A 66 -19.27 -1.63 -2.82
CA LEU A 66 -18.34 -1.99 -1.75
C LEU A 66 -17.07 -1.12 -1.78
N VAL A 67 -16.50 -0.91 -2.96
CA VAL A 67 -15.28 -0.12 -3.13
C VAL A 67 -15.58 1.36 -2.86
N ASP A 68 -16.56 1.93 -3.57
CA ASP A 68 -16.81 3.38 -3.59
C ASP A 68 -17.48 3.89 -2.31
N TYR A 69 -18.48 3.18 -1.80
CA TYR A 69 -19.21 3.63 -0.60
C TYR A 69 -18.58 3.14 0.69
N TRP A 70 -17.86 2.02 0.69
CA TRP A 70 -17.37 1.47 1.96
C TRP A 70 -15.88 1.69 2.14
N LEU A 71 -15.05 1.16 1.26
CA LEU A 71 -13.60 1.26 1.42
C LEU A 71 -13.11 2.71 1.34
N ILE A 72 -13.58 3.45 0.33
CA ILE A 72 -13.18 4.84 0.14
C ILE A 72 -13.71 5.74 1.28
N LEU A 73 -14.98 5.63 1.65
CA LEU A 73 -15.54 6.44 2.74
C LEU A 73 -14.86 6.14 4.08
N VAL A 74 -14.59 4.86 4.40
CA VAL A 74 -13.89 4.47 5.63
C VAL A 74 -12.47 5.03 5.65
N TYR A 75 -11.76 4.99 4.52
CA TYR A 75 -10.42 5.57 4.39
C TYR A 75 -10.43 7.08 4.65
N TYR A 76 -11.36 7.81 4.02
CA TYR A 76 -11.49 9.25 4.23
C TYR A 76 -11.85 9.61 5.68
N ASP A 77 -12.80 8.88 6.28
CA ASP A 77 -13.19 9.11 7.68
C ASP A 77 -12.01 8.84 8.65
N LEU A 78 -11.22 7.80 8.39
CA LEU A 78 -10.01 7.51 9.18
C LEU A 78 -8.98 8.64 9.08
N ILE A 79 -8.70 9.14 7.86
CA ILE A 79 -7.77 10.26 7.66
C ILE A 79 -8.27 11.52 8.35
N LEU A 80 -9.56 11.85 8.19
CA LEU A 80 -10.15 13.04 8.80
C LEU A 80 -10.15 12.97 10.32
N LYS A 81 -10.34 11.78 10.91
CA LYS A 81 -10.18 11.56 12.36
C LYS A 81 -8.75 11.80 12.81
N LEU A 82 -7.77 11.23 12.12
CA LEU A 82 -6.36 11.46 12.43
C LEU A 82 -5.98 12.95 12.34
N CYS A 83 -6.40 13.66 11.29
CA CYS A 83 -6.16 15.09 11.16
C CYS A 83 -6.80 15.91 12.30
N ARG A 84 -7.95 15.49 12.81
CA ARG A 84 -8.62 16.14 13.94
C ARG A 84 -7.91 15.87 15.26
N ASP A 85 -7.41 14.66 15.46
CA ASP A 85 -6.70 14.25 16.68
C ASP A 85 -5.27 14.83 16.76
N LEU A 86 -4.72 15.30 15.63
CA LEU A 86 -3.43 15.98 15.52
C LEU A 86 -3.52 17.52 15.61
N SER A 87 -4.73 18.10 15.68
CA SER A 87 -4.98 19.57 15.80
C SER A 87 -5.40 19.97 17.20
#